data_AF-A0A956G645-F1
#
_entry.id   AF-A0A956G645-F1
#
_cell.length_a   1.000
_cell.length_b   1.000
_cell.length_c   1.000
_cell.angle_alpha   90.00
_cell.angle_beta   90.00
_cell.angle_gamma   90.00
#
_symmetry.space_group_name_H-M   'P 1'
#
loop_
_entity.id
_entity.type
_entity.pdbx_description
1 polymer ?
#
loop_
_entity_poly.entity_id
_entity_poly.type
_entity_poly.pdbx_seq_one_letter_code
_entity_poly.pdbx_strand_id
1 'polypeptide(L)'
;MNLGSFTRLAVAALALAWSSGAAPARASGSDTGLSTGESHMVTVSANPTAGVEANMPRDGAYARAIELDSKMRWDDSYTAYSQAIGEFRKMISKRPRWKKMIELWIEKAEYMRSQSSRLRTSRYYRRYYYRYRYRNPSYRWRRAEAMHNKWLAIRAFTGRAPRALLDKVIADYTFVLGRTTSYPQAQLSLAALYHEVGQHDKGQRLFKKLPKAQYRHSWRASYVAYYYAAAGNARMALKYLRKAMTYSRSSTQRVMRQSNDFDRLRSHPEFRRLLGEK
;
A
#
# COMPACT_ATOMS: atom_id res chain seq x y z
N MET A 1 -26.01 -56.39 -1.18
CA MET A 1 -24.76 -57.17 -1.24
C MET A 1 -24.79 -57.96 -2.54
N ASN A 2 -23.94 -57.63 -3.50
CA ASN A 2 -23.63 -58.49 -4.62
C ASN A 2 -22.21 -58.17 -5.07
N LEU A 3 -21.35 -59.19 -5.03
CA LEU A 3 -19.94 -59.20 -5.39
C LEU A 3 -19.79 -59.87 -6.75
N GLY A 4 -18.85 -59.40 -7.57
CA GLY A 4 -18.37 -60.10 -8.77
C GLY A 4 -17.34 -59.23 -9.50
N SER A 5 -16.04 -59.39 -9.21
CA SER A 5 -15.07 -60.24 -9.94
C SER A 5 -14.66 -59.63 -11.30
N PHE A 6 -13.53 -58.91 -11.35
CA PHE A 6 -12.20 -59.38 -11.79
C PHE A 6 -12.14 -59.97 -13.21
N THR A 7 -11.44 -59.28 -14.12
CA THR A 7 -10.36 -59.90 -14.93
C THR A 7 -9.47 -58.84 -15.59
N ARG A 8 -8.15 -59.10 -15.53
CA ARG A 8 -7.04 -58.42 -16.21
C ARG A 8 -6.82 -59.05 -17.61
N LEU A 9 -5.95 -58.39 -18.39
CA LEU A 9 -5.12 -58.84 -19.54
C LEU A 9 -5.36 -57.90 -20.74
N ALA A 10 -4.38 -57.44 -21.50
CA ALA A 10 -2.95 -57.66 -21.57
C ALA A 10 -2.37 -56.72 -22.66
N VAL A 11 -1.08 -56.37 -22.53
CA VAL A 11 -0.02 -56.46 -23.58
C VAL A 11 -0.25 -55.62 -24.85
N ALA A 12 0.65 -54.88 -25.47
CA ALA A 12 2.10 -54.73 -25.65
C ALA A 12 2.23 -53.40 -26.47
N ALA A 13 3.33 -52.77 -26.86
CA ALA A 13 4.78 -52.87 -26.67
C ALA A 13 5.38 -51.83 -27.64
N LEU A 14 6.57 -51.29 -27.29
CA LEU A 14 7.62 -50.75 -28.19
C LEU A 14 7.28 -49.57 -29.14
N ALA A 15 8.18 -48.64 -29.46
CA ALA A 15 9.51 -48.26 -28.98
C ALA A 15 9.94 -46.96 -29.72
N LEU A 16 10.95 -46.29 -29.14
CA LEU A 16 11.98 -45.42 -29.76
C LEU A 16 11.50 -44.12 -30.45
N ALA A 17 11.65 -42.97 -29.79
CA ALA A 17 12.86 -42.12 -29.74
C ALA A 17 12.97 -41.16 -30.93
N TRP A 18 13.08 -39.86 -30.64
CA TRP A 18 14.17 -38.99 -31.09
C TRP A 18 14.13 -37.66 -30.34
N SER A 19 15.33 -37.18 -30.05
CA SER A 19 15.72 -36.01 -29.27
C SER A 19 15.61 -34.69 -30.04
N SER A 20 15.23 -33.62 -29.36
CA SER A 20 15.85 -32.29 -29.53
C SER A 20 15.38 -31.37 -28.41
N GLY A 21 16.34 -30.75 -27.73
CA GLY A 21 16.16 -30.13 -26.43
C GLY A 21 15.60 -28.72 -26.41
N ALA A 22 15.23 -28.30 -25.20
CA ALA A 22 15.28 -26.94 -24.71
C ALA A 22 15.21 -27.02 -23.17
N ALA A 23 16.20 -26.43 -22.50
CA ALA A 23 16.32 -26.43 -21.04
C ALA A 23 15.12 -25.73 -20.36
N PRO A 24 14.54 -26.29 -19.28
CA PRO A 24 13.77 -25.50 -18.35
C PRO A 24 14.69 -24.84 -17.32
N ALA A 25 14.47 -23.54 -17.16
CA ALA A 25 15.13 -22.68 -16.20
C ALA A 25 15.10 -23.26 -14.77
N ARG A 26 16.25 -23.14 -14.10
CA ARG A 26 16.49 -23.46 -12.70
C ARG A 26 15.37 -22.91 -11.80
N ALA A 27 14.68 -23.82 -11.13
CA ALA A 27 14.25 -23.56 -9.77
C ALA A 27 15.51 -23.48 -8.89
N SER A 28 15.77 -22.32 -8.31
CA SER A 28 16.67 -22.20 -7.16
C SER A 28 15.93 -21.48 -6.05
N GLY A 29 15.44 -22.28 -5.11
CA GLY A 29 15.20 -21.80 -3.76
C GLY A 29 16.50 -21.24 -3.19
N SER A 30 16.38 -20.08 -2.57
CA SER A 30 17.19 -19.62 -1.46
C SER A 30 16.23 -18.75 -0.66
N ASP A 31 15.61 -19.25 0.41
CA ASP A 31 16.26 -19.41 1.71
C ASP A 31 17.54 -18.58 1.83
N THR A 32 17.34 -17.26 1.93
CA THR A 32 18.33 -16.37 2.50
C THR A 32 17.86 -16.09 3.92
N GLY A 33 18.48 -16.81 4.85
CA GLY A 33 18.42 -16.54 6.26
C GLY A 33 18.55 -15.03 6.51
N LEU A 34 17.67 -14.53 7.36
CA LEU A 34 17.69 -13.17 7.86
C LEU A 34 19.07 -12.91 8.49
N SER A 35 19.93 -12.22 7.76
CA SER A 35 21.13 -11.59 8.32
C SER A 35 20.70 -10.67 9.46
N THR A 36 21.09 -11.01 10.68
CA THR A 36 20.84 -10.30 11.95
C THR A 36 21.67 -9.02 12.11
N GLY A 37 21.87 -8.27 11.03
CA GLY A 37 22.19 -6.84 11.16
C GLY A 37 20.88 -6.11 11.37
N GLU A 38 20.74 -5.31 12.42
CA GLU A 38 19.60 -4.41 12.64
C GLU A 38 19.49 -3.41 11.47
N SER A 39 18.93 -3.86 10.35
CA SER A 39 18.61 -2.96 9.26
C SER A 39 17.46 -2.09 9.75
N HIS A 40 17.77 -0.85 10.14
CA HIS A 40 16.78 0.18 10.48
C HIS A 40 15.79 0.46 9.32
N MET A 41 16.05 -0.11 8.14
CA MET A 41 15.25 0.00 6.92
C MET A 41 14.73 -1.37 6.47
N VAL A 42 13.47 -1.42 6.04
CA VAL A 42 12.89 -2.60 5.41
C VAL A 42 13.00 -2.44 3.89
N THR A 43 13.71 -3.36 3.23
CA THR A 43 13.65 -3.52 1.77
C THR A 43 12.36 -4.25 1.43
N VAL A 44 11.53 -3.66 0.58
CA VAL A 44 10.21 -4.20 0.25
C VAL A 44 10.14 -4.50 -1.24
N SER A 45 9.57 -5.65 -1.61
CA SER A 45 9.34 -6.01 -3.01
C SER A 45 8.18 -5.18 -3.61
N ALA A 46 8.50 -4.01 -4.16
CA ALA A 46 7.76 -3.39 -5.25
C ALA A 46 8.55 -2.22 -5.86
N ASN A 47 8.41 -2.09 -7.17
CA ASN A 47 9.13 -1.20 -8.06
C ASN A 47 9.04 0.28 -7.59
N PRO A 48 10.11 0.91 -7.06
CA PRO A 48 10.11 2.32 -6.63
C PRO A 48 9.92 3.33 -7.78
N THR A 49 9.68 2.84 -8.99
CA THR A 49 9.51 3.62 -10.21
C THR A 49 8.05 3.72 -10.67
N ALA A 50 7.10 3.09 -9.96
CA ALA A 50 5.68 3.18 -10.30
C ALA A 50 4.97 4.20 -9.41
N GLY A 51 4.52 5.33 -9.98
CA GLY A 51 3.78 6.35 -9.24
C GLY A 51 4.18 7.78 -9.61
N VAL A 52 3.62 8.74 -8.89
CA VAL A 52 3.87 10.17 -9.12
C VAL A 52 5.30 10.55 -8.69
N GLU A 53 5.79 9.89 -7.64
CA GLU A 53 7.10 10.08 -7.00
C GLU A 53 8.28 9.62 -7.87
N ALA A 54 8.04 8.73 -8.83
CA ALA A 54 9.08 8.20 -9.71
C ALA A 54 9.79 9.31 -10.49
N ASN A 55 9.02 10.33 -10.91
CA ASN A 55 9.48 11.47 -11.70
C ASN A 55 9.75 12.72 -10.86
N MET A 56 9.49 12.69 -9.55
CA MET A 56 9.69 13.86 -8.69
C MET A 56 11.17 14.21 -8.55
N PRO A 57 11.50 15.51 -8.35
CA PRO A 57 12.85 15.92 -7.98
C PRO A 57 13.36 15.17 -6.75
N ARG A 58 14.61 14.72 -6.81
CA ARG A 58 15.27 13.97 -5.73
C ARG A 58 15.96 14.87 -4.71
N ASP A 59 15.91 16.17 -4.94
CA ASP A 59 16.40 17.25 -4.12
C ASP A 59 15.25 18.22 -3.76
N GLY A 60 15.59 19.34 -3.11
CA GLY A 60 14.63 20.38 -2.74
C GLY A 60 13.76 20.03 -1.54
N ALA A 61 12.66 20.77 -1.39
CA ALA A 61 11.84 20.71 -0.18
C ALA A 61 11.04 19.41 -0.05
N TYR A 62 10.63 18.77 -1.16
CA TYR A 62 9.89 17.51 -1.11
C TYR A 62 10.77 16.37 -0.60
N ALA A 63 11.99 16.23 -1.13
CA ALA A 63 12.96 15.22 -0.68
C ALA A 63 13.28 15.38 0.81
N ARG A 64 13.48 16.62 1.27
CA ARG A 64 13.66 16.96 2.69
C ARG A 64 12.45 16.57 3.53
N ALA A 65 11.23 16.79 3.03
CA ALA A 65 10.00 16.40 3.73
C ALA A 65 9.91 14.88 3.92
N ILE A 66 10.29 14.10 2.92
CA ILE A 66 10.36 12.63 2.99
C ILE A 66 11.39 12.17 4.04
N GLU A 67 12.57 12.79 4.07
CA GLU A 67 13.59 12.52 5.10
C GLU A 67 13.06 12.81 6.51
N LEU A 68 12.41 13.96 6.70
CA LEU A 68 11.80 14.34 7.98
C LEU A 68 10.68 13.39 8.40
N ASP A 69 9.85 12.94 7.45
CA ASP A 69 8.83 11.92 7.70
C ASP A 69 9.47 10.60 8.16
N SER A 70 10.60 10.21 7.58
CA SER A 70 11.32 8.99 7.98
C SER A 70 11.82 9.03 9.43
N LYS A 71 12.13 10.24 9.91
CA LYS A 71 12.53 10.57 11.29
C LYS A 71 11.35 10.90 12.19
N MET A 72 10.11 10.78 11.69
CA MET A 72 8.87 11.12 12.40
C MET A 72 8.78 12.57 12.89
N ARG A 73 9.46 13.50 12.20
CA ARG A 73 9.45 14.94 12.49
C ARG A 73 8.29 15.63 11.76
N TRP A 74 7.06 15.33 12.18
CA TRP A 74 5.82 15.73 11.47
C TRP A 74 5.60 17.24 11.38
N ASP A 75 6.06 18.00 12.37
CA ASP A 75 5.97 19.47 12.36
C ASP A 75 6.84 20.05 11.26
N ASP A 76 8.10 19.61 11.19
CA ASP A 76 9.05 20.06 10.18
C ASP A 76 8.67 19.55 8.79
N SER A 77 8.19 18.30 8.67
CA SER A 77 7.76 17.75 7.39
C SER A 77 6.55 18.51 6.83
N TYR A 78 5.62 18.95 7.68
CA TYR A 78 4.51 19.82 7.26
C TYR A 78 5.00 21.12 6.60
N THR A 79 6.00 21.78 7.21
CA THR A 79 6.59 23.00 6.68
C THR A 79 7.32 22.72 5.37
N ALA A 80 8.11 21.65 5.31
CA ALA A 80 8.83 21.25 4.11
C ALA A 80 7.88 20.90 2.93
N TYR A 81 6.77 20.20 3.16
CA TYR A 81 5.76 20.01 2.09
C TYR A 81 5.12 21.31 1.64
N SER A 82 4.91 22.28 2.54
CA SER A 82 4.40 23.60 2.16
C SER A 82 5.37 24.35 1.24
N GLN A 83 6.66 24.26 1.53
CA GLN A 83 7.72 24.80 0.67
C GLN A 83 7.76 24.09 -0.69
N ALA A 84 7.67 22.76 -0.70
CA ALA A 84 7.65 21.95 -1.92
C ALA A 84 6.51 22.33 -2.87
N ILE A 85 5.31 22.58 -2.34
CA ILE A 85 4.17 23.05 -3.13
C ILE A 85 4.50 24.40 -3.80
N GLY A 86 5.16 25.31 -3.09
CA GLY A 86 5.62 26.59 -3.63
C GLY A 86 6.68 26.42 -4.73
N GLU A 87 7.65 25.53 -4.53
CA GLU A 87 8.68 25.19 -5.53
C GLU A 87 8.05 24.62 -6.80
N PHE A 88 7.14 23.66 -6.67
CA PHE A 88 6.44 23.06 -7.80
C PHE A 88 5.58 24.07 -8.56
N ARG A 89 4.85 24.96 -7.88
CA ARG A 89 4.09 26.03 -8.55
C ARG A 89 4.98 26.95 -9.38
N LYS A 90 6.15 27.33 -8.87
CA LYS A 90 7.15 28.11 -9.62
C LYS A 90 7.73 27.34 -10.81
N MET A 91 7.77 26.01 -10.72
CA MET A 91 8.27 25.15 -11.80
C MET A 91 7.31 25.11 -13.00
N ILE A 92 6.00 25.23 -12.79
CA ILE A 92 4.99 25.21 -13.87
C ILE A 92 5.28 26.28 -14.92
N SER A 93 5.59 27.51 -14.51
CA SER A 93 5.88 28.61 -15.46
C SER A 93 7.17 28.38 -16.25
N LYS A 94 8.18 27.76 -15.62
CA LYS A 94 9.47 27.46 -16.26
C LYS A 94 9.42 26.22 -17.16
N ARG A 95 8.46 25.31 -16.95
CA ARG A 95 8.39 24.01 -17.63
C ARG A 95 6.95 23.69 -18.06
N PRO A 96 6.36 24.46 -19.00
CA PRO A 96 4.95 24.29 -19.39
C PRO A 96 4.65 22.89 -19.96
N ARG A 97 5.61 22.26 -20.65
CA ARG A 97 5.50 20.86 -21.14
C ARG A 97 5.26 19.84 -20.02
N TRP A 98 5.69 20.15 -18.79
CA TRP A 98 5.58 19.29 -17.61
C TRP A 98 4.39 19.65 -16.70
N LYS A 99 3.57 20.64 -17.09
CA LYS A 99 2.51 21.20 -16.24
C LYS A 99 1.64 20.12 -15.58
N LYS A 100 1.09 19.18 -16.35
CA LYS A 100 0.23 18.10 -15.82
C LYS A 100 0.94 17.22 -14.77
N MET A 101 2.21 16.91 -15.00
CA MET A 101 3.00 16.10 -14.07
C MET A 101 3.28 16.89 -12.77
N ILE A 102 3.63 18.17 -12.90
CA ILE A 102 3.89 19.05 -11.76
C ILE A 102 2.60 19.29 -10.94
N GLU A 103 1.44 19.39 -11.58
CA GLU A 103 0.15 19.44 -10.89
C GLU A 103 -0.10 18.18 -10.05
N LEU A 104 0.22 16.99 -10.56
CA LEU A 104 0.18 15.75 -9.76
C LEU A 104 1.17 15.79 -8.59
N TRP A 105 2.34 16.39 -8.77
CA TRP A 105 3.31 16.56 -7.68
C TRP A 105 2.79 17.47 -6.57
N ILE A 106 2.11 18.55 -6.94
CA ILE A 106 1.44 19.46 -6.01
C ILE A 106 0.34 18.71 -5.25
N GLU A 107 -0.55 17.99 -5.95
CA GLU A 107 -1.61 17.20 -5.30
C GLU A 107 -1.03 16.19 -4.31
N LYS A 108 0.08 15.53 -4.66
CA LYS A 108 0.76 14.58 -3.79
C LYS A 108 1.37 15.26 -2.56
N ALA A 109 2.06 16.38 -2.74
CA ALA A 109 2.64 17.15 -1.65
C ALA A 109 1.55 17.69 -0.70
N GLU A 110 0.40 18.13 -1.23
CA GLU A 110 -0.75 18.55 -0.44
C GLU A 110 -1.34 17.39 0.38
N TYR A 111 -1.47 16.23 -0.23
CA TYR A 111 -1.92 15.02 0.46
C TYR A 111 -0.97 14.63 1.60
N MET A 112 0.34 14.62 1.33
CA MET A 112 1.35 14.32 2.36
C MET A 112 1.39 15.39 3.46
N ARG A 113 1.26 16.67 3.13
CA ARG A 113 1.12 17.76 4.11
C ARG A 113 -0.09 17.56 5.01
N SER A 114 -1.23 17.14 4.44
CA SER A 114 -2.45 16.82 5.19
C SER A 114 -2.22 15.66 6.17
N GLN A 115 -1.49 14.61 5.76
CA GLN A 115 -1.09 13.54 6.68
C GLN A 115 -0.20 14.06 7.81
N SER A 116 0.79 14.91 7.52
CA SER A 116 1.61 15.55 8.57
C SER A 116 0.73 16.35 9.54
N SER A 117 -0.22 17.14 9.06
CA SER A 117 -1.15 17.91 9.91
C SER A 117 -1.96 17.01 10.87
N ARG A 118 -2.46 15.87 10.38
CA ARG A 118 -3.16 14.86 11.21
C ARG A 118 -2.24 14.29 12.30
N LEU A 119 -0.96 14.09 12.01
CA LEU A 119 0.02 13.57 12.96
C LEU A 119 0.49 14.63 13.97
N ARG A 120 0.59 15.90 13.56
CA ARG A 120 0.88 17.04 14.43
C ARG A 120 -0.23 17.25 15.47
N THR A 121 -1.47 17.35 14.99
CA THR A 121 -2.64 17.45 15.88
C THR A 121 -2.71 16.26 16.82
N SER A 122 -2.37 15.05 16.33
CA SER A 122 -2.23 13.88 17.20
C SER A 122 -1.25 14.12 18.36
N ARG A 123 -0.03 14.61 18.10
CA ARG A 123 0.96 14.91 19.16
C ARG A 123 0.47 15.98 20.14
N TYR A 124 -0.17 17.03 19.63
CA TYR A 124 -0.73 18.09 20.47
C TYR A 124 -1.83 17.56 21.39
N TYR A 125 -2.79 16.80 20.86
CA TYR A 125 -3.85 16.17 21.66
C TYR A 125 -3.32 15.14 22.65
N ARG A 126 -2.18 14.48 22.36
CA ARG A 126 -1.50 13.62 23.35
C ARG A 126 -1.11 14.45 24.58
N ARG A 127 -0.54 15.64 24.39
CA ARG A 127 -0.08 16.51 25.50
C ARG A 127 -1.23 17.00 26.37
N TYR A 128 -2.39 17.33 25.78
CA TYR A 128 -3.50 17.96 26.51
C TYR A 128 -4.60 17.00 26.99
N TYR A 129 -4.80 15.84 26.35
CA TYR A 129 -5.93 14.94 26.66
C TYR A 129 -5.48 13.52 27.04
N TYR A 130 -4.35 13.43 27.76
CA TYR A 130 -3.59 12.20 28.04
C TYR A 130 -4.45 11.02 28.54
N ARG A 131 -5.57 11.28 29.23
CA ARG A 131 -6.37 10.23 29.89
C ARG A 131 -7.50 9.64 29.04
N TYR A 132 -8.17 10.42 28.18
CA TYR A 132 -9.40 9.97 27.51
C TYR A 132 -9.23 9.58 26.04
N ARG A 133 -8.38 10.28 25.27
CA ARG A 133 -8.29 10.05 23.81
C ARG A 133 -7.26 9.01 23.38
N TYR A 134 -6.24 8.72 24.18
CA TYR A 134 -5.23 7.69 23.83
C TYR A 134 -5.80 6.27 23.84
N ARG A 135 -6.89 6.07 24.59
CA ARG A 135 -7.68 4.85 24.62
C ARG A 135 -8.75 4.78 23.52
N ASN A 136 -8.97 5.87 22.77
CA ASN A 136 -10.00 5.93 21.75
C ASN A 136 -9.54 5.23 20.45
N PRO A 137 -10.18 4.12 20.03
CA PRO A 137 -9.77 3.37 18.85
C PRO A 137 -9.84 4.19 17.55
N SER A 138 -10.83 5.07 17.40
CA SER A 138 -10.99 5.91 16.20
C SER A 138 -9.84 6.87 15.98
N TYR A 139 -9.25 7.37 17.07
CA TYR A 139 -8.07 8.24 16.99
C TYR A 139 -6.81 7.45 16.63
N ARG A 140 -6.60 6.30 17.27
CA ARG A 140 -5.46 5.41 16.97
C ARG A 140 -5.49 4.91 15.53
N TRP A 141 -6.68 4.57 15.02
CA TRP A 141 -6.86 4.20 13.63
C TRP A 141 -6.45 5.32 12.67
N ARG A 142 -6.93 6.55 12.88
CA ARG A 142 -6.55 7.71 12.04
C ARG A 142 -5.06 8.01 12.08
N ARG A 143 -4.42 7.84 13.24
CA ARG A 143 -2.97 7.99 13.39
C ARG A 143 -2.23 6.89 12.62
N ALA A 144 -2.65 5.64 12.77
CA ALA A 144 -2.10 4.50 12.04
C ALA A 144 -2.19 4.72 10.52
N GLU A 145 -3.36 5.14 10.03
CA GLU A 145 -3.58 5.43 8.62
C GLU A 145 -2.69 6.56 8.10
N ALA A 146 -2.55 7.66 8.83
CA ALA A 146 -1.67 8.74 8.41
C ALA A 146 -0.19 8.29 8.38
N MET A 147 0.28 7.55 9.39
CA MET A 147 1.63 6.99 9.41
C MET A 147 1.85 5.92 8.32
N HIS A 148 0.84 5.10 8.02
CA HIS A 148 0.89 4.11 6.94
C HIS A 148 1.08 4.80 5.58
N ASN A 149 0.31 5.85 5.30
CA ASN A 149 0.46 6.63 4.08
C ASN A 149 1.85 7.29 3.97
N LYS A 150 2.41 7.78 5.09
CA LYS A 150 3.81 8.26 5.12
C LYS A 150 4.80 7.15 4.81
N TRP A 151 4.63 5.98 5.43
CA TRP A 151 5.50 4.83 5.22
C TRP A 151 5.52 4.40 3.74
N LEU A 152 4.34 4.32 3.10
CA LEU A 152 4.25 4.00 1.68
C LEU A 152 4.88 5.08 0.78
N ALA A 153 4.69 6.36 1.11
CA ALA A 153 5.29 7.46 0.34
C ALA A 153 6.82 7.49 0.45
N ILE A 154 7.38 7.27 1.65
CA ILE A 154 8.84 7.13 1.85
C ILE A 154 9.36 5.95 1.05
N ARG A 155 8.66 4.81 1.06
CA ARG A 155 9.00 3.63 0.25
C ARG A 155 8.99 3.94 -1.23
N ALA A 156 7.93 4.56 -1.73
CA ALA A 156 7.80 4.90 -3.15
C ALA A 156 8.88 5.88 -3.59
N PHE A 157 9.23 6.86 -2.76
CA PHE A 157 10.26 7.84 -3.09
C PHE A 157 11.68 7.29 -2.97
N THR A 158 12.01 6.55 -1.91
CA THR A 158 13.41 6.16 -1.61
C THR A 158 13.74 4.70 -1.96
N GLY A 159 12.73 3.89 -2.30
CA GLY A 159 12.85 2.44 -2.44
C GLY A 159 13.01 1.68 -1.11
N ARG A 160 13.03 2.37 0.02
CA ARG A 160 13.20 1.78 1.36
C ARG A 160 12.22 2.44 2.33
N ALA A 161 11.92 1.79 3.45
CA ALA A 161 11.06 2.41 4.46
C ALA A 161 11.53 2.12 5.89
N PRO A 162 11.42 3.10 6.81
CA PRO A 162 11.94 2.97 8.17
C PRO A 162 11.17 1.94 8.98
N ARG A 163 11.88 0.99 9.60
CA ARG A 163 11.29 -0.07 10.41
C ARG A 163 10.57 0.48 11.64
N ALA A 164 11.15 1.47 12.31
CA ALA A 164 10.55 2.11 13.48
C ALA A 164 9.18 2.74 13.19
N LEU A 165 8.97 3.30 11.99
CA LEU A 165 7.67 3.82 11.57
C LEU A 165 6.67 2.68 11.34
N LEU A 166 7.09 1.63 10.64
CA LEU A 166 6.28 0.43 10.41
C LEU A 166 5.78 -0.18 11.72
N ASP A 167 6.68 -0.35 12.69
CA ASP A 167 6.33 -0.95 13.99
C ASP A 167 5.27 -0.11 14.72
N LYS A 168 5.35 1.23 14.65
CA LYS A 168 4.31 2.12 15.21
C LYS A 168 2.97 2.00 14.48
N VAL A 169 2.97 1.87 13.15
CA VAL A 169 1.75 1.67 12.36
C VAL A 169 1.08 0.35 12.77
N ILE A 170 1.84 -0.75 12.83
CA ILE A 170 1.34 -2.06 13.23
C ILE A 170 0.82 -2.03 14.67
N ALA A 171 1.55 -1.40 15.59
CA ALA A 171 1.13 -1.27 16.99
C ALA A 171 -0.21 -0.53 17.13
N ASP A 172 -0.42 0.56 16.38
CA ASP A 172 -1.67 1.29 16.44
C ASP A 172 -2.85 0.53 15.83
N TYR A 173 -2.67 -0.10 14.66
CA TYR A 173 -3.73 -0.94 14.11
C TYR A 173 -4.08 -2.11 15.05
N THR A 174 -3.07 -2.77 15.62
CA THR A 174 -3.26 -3.88 16.56
C THR A 174 -3.98 -3.41 17.83
N PHE A 175 -3.63 -2.23 18.35
CA PHE A 175 -4.33 -1.63 19.48
C PHE A 175 -5.82 -1.42 19.19
N VAL A 176 -6.16 -0.90 18.00
CA VAL A 176 -7.55 -0.68 17.60
C VAL A 176 -8.31 -2.00 17.56
N LEU A 177 -7.75 -3.02 16.92
CA LEU A 177 -8.39 -4.32 16.76
C LEU A 177 -8.51 -5.10 18.08
N GLY A 178 -7.59 -4.88 19.03
CA GLY A 178 -7.68 -5.47 20.38
C GLY A 178 -8.74 -4.81 21.28
N ARG A 179 -9.19 -3.60 20.94
CA ARG A 179 -10.24 -2.87 21.70
C ARG A 179 -11.62 -3.00 21.09
N THR A 180 -11.68 -3.22 19.79
CA THR A 180 -12.92 -3.41 19.06
C THR A 180 -12.66 -4.35 17.89
N THR A 181 -13.38 -5.46 17.88
CA THR A 181 -13.40 -6.41 16.76
C THR A 181 -14.12 -5.83 15.53
N SER A 182 -14.77 -4.67 15.67
CA SER A 182 -15.55 -4.01 14.61
C SER A 182 -14.87 -2.73 14.11
N TYR A 183 -13.65 -2.87 13.60
CA TYR A 183 -12.98 -1.81 12.83
C TYR A 183 -12.50 -2.33 11.46
N PRO A 184 -13.43 -2.57 10.51
CA PRO A 184 -13.12 -3.16 9.21
C PRO A 184 -12.00 -2.42 8.45
N GLN A 185 -11.99 -1.09 8.54
CA GLN A 185 -10.97 -0.27 7.88
C GLN A 185 -9.57 -0.52 8.47
N ALA A 186 -9.45 -0.60 9.79
CA ALA A 186 -8.17 -0.91 10.44
C ALA A 186 -7.72 -2.33 10.10
N GLN A 187 -8.65 -3.29 10.08
CA GLN A 187 -8.37 -4.69 9.74
C GLN A 187 -7.90 -4.83 8.29
N LEU A 188 -8.58 -4.17 7.34
CA LEU A 188 -8.21 -4.16 5.92
C LEU A 188 -6.86 -3.48 5.68
N SER A 189 -6.63 -2.31 6.30
CA SER A 189 -5.36 -1.60 6.17
C SER A 189 -4.19 -2.37 6.79
N LEU A 190 -4.38 -3.02 7.94
CA LEU A 190 -3.33 -3.86 8.54
C LEU A 190 -3.08 -5.13 7.71
N ALA A 191 -4.14 -5.73 7.15
CA ALA A 191 -4.00 -6.89 6.27
C ALA A 191 -3.22 -6.52 5.00
N ALA A 192 -3.55 -5.36 4.39
CA ALA A 192 -2.80 -4.81 3.26
C ALA A 192 -1.33 -4.58 3.63
N LEU A 193 -1.07 -3.92 4.76
CA LEU A 193 0.29 -3.65 5.25
C LEU A 193 1.10 -4.95 5.45
N TYR A 194 0.49 -6.02 5.97
CA TYR A 194 1.16 -7.32 6.06
C TYR A 194 1.55 -7.88 4.70
N HIS A 195 0.69 -7.74 3.68
CA HIS A 195 1.09 -8.09 2.31
C HIS A 195 2.21 -7.20 1.78
N GLU A 196 2.16 -5.90 2.07
CA GLU A 196 3.21 -4.96 1.67
C GLU A 196 4.58 -5.34 2.23
N VAL A 197 4.65 -5.94 3.42
CA VAL A 197 5.93 -6.34 4.05
C VAL A 197 6.24 -7.83 3.91
N GLY A 198 5.61 -8.51 2.94
CA GLY A 198 5.86 -9.93 2.63
C GLY A 198 5.23 -10.94 3.60
N GLN A 199 4.51 -10.49 4.63
CA GLN A 199 3.82 -11.35 5.60
C GLN A 199 2.44 -11.78 5.07
N HIS A 200 2.41 -12.37 3.88
CA HIS A 200 1.19 -12.66 3.12
C HIS A 200 0.19 -13.52 3.90
N ASP A 201 0.66 -14.56 4.61
CA ASP A 201 -0.21 -15.43 5.41
C ASP A 201 -0.90 -14.69 6.55
N LYS A 202 -0.19 -13.76 7.21
CA LYS A 202 -0.79 -12.92 8.27
C LYS A 202 -1.84 -11.99 7.67
N GLY A 203 -1.54 -11.37 6.53
CA GLY A 203 -2.49 -10.54 5.78
C GLY A 203 -3.75 -11.30 5.42
N GLN A 204 -3.61 -12.48 4.81
CA GLN A 204 -4.73 -13.32 4.39
C GLN A 204 -5.56 -13.81 5.58
N ARG A 205 -4.92 -14.29 6.66
CA ARG A 205 -5.63 -14.71 7.88
C ARG A 205 -6.42 -13.55 8.48
N LEU A 206 -5.84 -12.35 8.52
CA LEU A 206 -6.51 -11.18 9.04
C LEU A 206 -7.70 -10.77 8.16
N PHE A 207 -7.56 -10.80 6.84
CA PHE A 207 -8.68 -10.53 5.92
C PHE A 207 -9.82 -11.55 6.06
N LYS A 208 -9.51 -12.86 6.17
CA LYS A 208 -10.51 -13.94 6.32
C LYS A 208 -11.37 -13.81 7.58
N LYS A 209 -10.86 -13.18 8.64
CA LYS A 209 -11.62 -12.91 9.87
C LYS A 209 -12.69 -11.83 9.68
N LEU A 210 -12.65 -11.06 8.59
CA LEU A 210 -13.61 -9.99 8.35
C LEU A 210 -14.89 -10.57 7.75
N PRO A 211 -16.07 -10.44 8.40
CA PRO A 211 -17.32 -10.95 7.85
C PRO A 211 -17.65 -10.29 6.51
N LYS A 212 -18.16 -11.08 5.55
CA LYS A 212 -18.57 -10.59 4.21
C LYS A 212 -19.45 -9.34 4.27
N ALA A 213 -20.41 -9.30 5.19
CA ALA A 213 -21.29 -8.15 5.38
C ALA A 213 -20.51 -6.85 5.67
N GLN A 214 -19.42 -6.94 6.44
CA GLN A 214 -18.67 -5.77 6.87
C GLN A 214 -17.86 -5.12 5.73
N TYR A 215 -17.48 -5.84 4.68
CA TYR A 215 -16.72 -5.25 3.57
C TYR A 215 -17.48 -5.18 2.23
N ARG A 216 -18.75 -5.58 2.21
CA ARG A 216 -19.61 -5.47 1.03
C ARG A 216 -20.19 -4.07 0.81
N HIS A 217 -20.16 -3.17 1.78
CA HIS A 217 -20.66 -1.81 1.58
C HIS A 217 -19.75 -1.00 0.64
N SER A 218 -20.36 -0.24 -0.29
CA SER A 218 -19.66 0.54 -1.31
C SER A 218 -18.69 1.57 -0.71
N TRP A 219 -19.04 2.19 0.41
CA TRP A 219 -18.17 3.16 1.10
C TRP A 219 -16.88 2.54 1.67
N ARG A 220 -16.83 1.22 1.89
CA ARG A 220 -15.62 0.48 2.32
C ARG A 220 -14.84 -0.11 1.16
N ALA A 221 -15.35 -0.03 -0.07
CA ALA A 221 -14.78 -0.72 -1.21
C ALA A 221 -13.34 -0.27 -1.52
N SER A 222 -12.96 0.98 -1.24
CA SER A 222 -11.58 1.45 -1.40
C SER A 222 -10.60 0.69 -0.49
N TYR A 223 -10.96 0.42 0.77
CA TYR A 223 -10.11 -0.34 1.68
C TYR A 223 -9.95 -1.81 1.27
N VAL A 224 -11.01 -2.38 0.68
CA VAL A 224 -10.94 -3.73 0.11
C VAL A 224 -10.04 -3.74 -1.12
N ALA A 225 -10.11 -2.68 -1.94
CA ALA A 225 -9.20 -2.51 -3.06
C ALA A 225 -7.74 -2.36 -2.61
N TYR A 226 -7.45 -1.63 -1.52
CA TYR A 226 -6.09 -1.56 -0.94
C TYR A 226 -5.56 -2.95 -0.61
N TYR A 227 -6.34 -3.76 0.09
CA TYR A 227 -5.97 -5.14 0.42
C TYR A 227 -5.64 -5.97 -0.83
N TYR A 228 -6.54 -5.98 -1.82
CA TYR A 228 -6.31 -6.78 -3.02
C TYR A 228 -5.15 -6.24 -3.87
N ALA A 229 -4.91 -4.93 -3.88
CA ALA A 229 -3.76 -4.33 -4.56
C ALA A 229 -2.44 -4.76 -3.89
N ALA A 230 -2.37 -4.68 -2.55
CA ALA A 230 -1.23 -5.15 -1.77
C ALA A 230 -1.00 -6.66 -1.93
N ALA A 231 -2.07 -7.45 -2.00
CA ALA A 231 -2.03 -8.90 -2.24
C ALA A 231 -1.73 -9.29 -3.70
N GLY A 232 -1.46 -8.33 -4.60
CA GLY A 232 -1.14 -8.59 -6.01
C GLY A 232 -2.34 -9.03 -6.87
N ASN A 233 -3.56 -8.96 -6.36
CA ASN A 233 -4.77 -9.35 -7.09
C ASN A 233 -5.41 -8.15 -7.80
N ALA A 234 -4.82 -7.75 -8.93
CA ALA A 234 -5.25 -6.59 -9.71
C ALA A 234 -6.73 -6.67 -10.13
N ARG A 235 -7.20 -7.84 -10.58
CA ARG A 235 -8.60 -8.06 -10.98
C ARG A 235 -9.58 -7.69 -9.87
N MET A 236 -9.33 -8.18 -8.65
CA MET A 236 -10.19 -7.89 -7.51
C MET A 236 -10.05 -6.45 -7.04
N ALA A 237 -8.83 -5.90 -7.02
CA ALA A 237 -8.61 -4.50 -6.67
C ALA A 237 -9.41 -3.55 -7.58
N LEU A 238 -9.34 -3.75 -8.90
CA LEU A 238 -10.09 -2.97 -9.89
C LEU A 238 -11.61 -3.13 -9.77
N LYS A 239 -12.10 -4.36 -9.51
CA LYS A 239 -13.51 -4.61 -9.21
C LYS A 239 -14.00 -3.76 -8.03
N TYR A 240 -13.23 -3.70 -6.95
CA TYR A 240 -13.61 -2.92 -5.77
C TYR A 240 -13.41 -1.42 -5.96
N LEU A 241 -12.45 -0.96 -6.76
CA LEU A 241 -12.34 0.44 -7.17
C LEU A 241 -13.57 0.89 -7.97
N ARG A 242 -14.03 0.11 -8.95
CA ARG A 242 -15.29 0.39 -9.68
C ARG A 242 -16.47 0.53 -8.70
N LYS A 243 -16.55 -0.36 -7.72
CA LYS A 243 -17.58 -0.31 -6.68
C LYS A 243 -17.45 0.91 -5.76
N ALA A 244 -16.25 1.35 -5.42
CA ALA A 244 -16.05 2.59 -4.65
C ALA A 244 -16.51 3.82 -5.44
N MET A 245 -16.27 3.83 -6.76
CA MET A 245 -16.69 4.92 -7.64
C MET A 245 -18.21 5.06 -7.77
N THR A 246 -19.00 4.01 -7.53
CA THR A 246 -20.47 4.12 -7.48
C THR A 246 -20.96 4.90 -6.26
N TYR A 247 -20.16 4.95 -5.19
CA TYR A 247 -20.45 5.75 -4.01
C TYR A 247 -19.94 7.19 -4.16
N SER A 248 -18.68 7.34 -4.58
CA SER A 248 -18.11 8.66 -4.85
C SER A 248 -16.99 8.56 -5.88
N ARG A 249 -17.29 8.89 -7.14
CA ARG A 249 -16.33 8.85 -8.24
C ARG A 249 -15.15 9.79 -8.01
N SER A 250 -15.41 11.07 -7.75
CA SER A 250 -14.38 12.10 -7.60
C SER A 250 -13.46 11.82 -6.39
N SER A 251 -14.04 11.44 -5.25
CA SER A 251 -13.25 11.10 -4.05
C SER A 251 -12.40 9.85 -4.27
N THR A 252 -12.97 8.82 -4.91
CA THR A 252 -12.23 7.58 -5.23
C THR A 252 -11.09 7.85 -6.21
N GLN A 253 -11.32 8.61 -7.28
CA GLN A 253 -10.26 8.98 -8.23
C GLN A 253 -9.16 9.80 -7.57
N ARG A 254 -9.50 10.73 -6.67
CA ARG A 254 -8.51 11.49 -5.90
C ARG A 254 -7.65 10.57 -5.03
N VAL A 255 -8.27 9.63 -4.31
CA VAL A 255 -7.55 8.61 -3.52
C VAL A 255 -6.65 7.75 -4.42
N MET A 256 -7.16 7.32 -5.57
CA MET A 256 -6.38 6.54 -6.55
C MET A 256 -5.17 7.32 -7.08
N ARG A 257 -5.28 8.63 -7.29
CA ARG A 257 -4.12 9.47 -7.70
C ARG A 257 -3.10 9.61 -6.57
N GLN A 258 -3.57 9.89 -5.35
CA GLN A 258 -2.70 10.34 -4.25
C GLN A 258 -2.09 9.19 -3.43
N SER A 259 -2.79 8.07 -3.27
CA SER A 259 -2.32 6.96 -2.43
C SER A 259 -1.32 6.05 -3.17
N ASN A 260 -0.30 5.62 -2.44
CA ASN A 260 0.67 4.61 -2.88
C ASN A 260 0.17 3.17 -2.71
N ASP A 261 -1.01 2.96 -2.08
CA ASP A 261 -1.64 1.63 -1.97
C ASP A 261 -1.89 0.99 -3.36
N PHE A 262 -1.99 1.81 -4.40
CA PHE A 262 -2.28 1.40 -5.77
C PHE A 262 -1.09 1.48 -6.71
N ASP A 263 0.13 1.64 -6.22
CA ASP A 263 1.30 1.80 -7.10
C ASP A 263 1.50 0.61 -8.04
N ARG A 264 1.17 -0.60 -7.58
CA ARG A 264 1.17 -1.83 -8.41
C ARG A 264 0.14 -1.83 -9.55
N LEU A 265 -0.86 -0.96 -9.50
CA LEU A 265 -1.91 -0.86 -10.52
C LEU A 265 -1.67 0.27 -11.51
N ARG A 266 -0.66 1.14 -11.29
CA ARG A 266 -0.46 2.38 -12.07
C ARG A 266 -0.30 2.14 -13.57
N SER A 267 0.38 1.06 -13.94
CA SER A 267 0.57 0.66 -15.33
C SER A 267 -0.61 -0.11 -15.93
N HIS A 268 -1.58 -0.53 -15.12
CA HIS A 268 -2.70 -1.34 -15.58
C HIS A 268 -3.65 -0.49 -16.44
N PRO A 269 -3.97 -0.87 -17.70
CA PRO A 269 -4.79 -0.05 -18.60
C PRO A 269 -6.16 0.32 -18.00
N GLU A 270 -6.81 -0.65 -17.36
CA GLU A 270 -8.08 -0.37 -16.70
C GLU A 270 -7.96 0.62 -15.53
N PHE A 271 -6.87 0.60 -14.76
CA PHE A 271 -6.67 1.56 -13.66
C PHE A 271 -6.56 2.98 -14.21
N ARG A 272 -5.79 3.17 -15.29
CA ARG A 272 -5.64 4.43 -16.00
C ARG A 272 -6.98 4.92 -16.57
N ARG A 273 -7.78 4.02 -17.15
CA ARG A 273 -9.16 4.31 -17.59
C ARG A 273 -10.05 4.78 -16.44
N LEU A 274 -9.96 4.15 -15.26
CA LEU A 274 -10.72 4.58 -14.07
C LEU A 274 -10.27 5.97 -13.57
N LEU A 275 -9.00 6.35 -13.77
CA LEU A 275 -8.50 7.70 -13.52
C LEU A 275 -8.96 8.74 -14.55
N GLY A 276 -9.51 8.30 -15.69
CA GLY A 276 -9.88 9.18 -16.82
C GLY A 276 -8.69 9.52 -17.72
N GLU A 277 -7.60 8.77 -17.64
CA GLU A 277 -6.49 8.87 -18.58
C GLU A 277 -6.87 8.19 -19.89
N LYS A 278 -6.47 8.79 -21.01
CA LYS A 278 -6.61 8.22 -22.36
C LYS A 278 -5.45 7.28 -22.67
#